data_AF-A0A1Y5WUD6-F1
#
_entry.id   AF-A0A1Y5WUD6-F1
#
_cell.length_a   1.000
_cell.length_b   1.000
_cell.length_c   1.000
_cell.angle_alpha   90.00
_cell.angle_beta   90.00
_cell.angle_gamma   90.00
#
_symmetry.space_group_name_H-M   'P 1'
#
loop_
_entity.id
_entity.type
_entity.pdbx_description
1 polymer ?
#
loop_
_entity_poly.entity_id
_entity_poly.type
_entity_poly.pdbx_seq_one_letter_code
_entity_poly.pdbx_strand_id
1 'polypeptide(L)'
;MLVFATSDKGGTGRSVTSCNMAYQRALQGSDVCYVDFDFGSPTAGAVFQVTDVERGTSDGGLHSYLQGRITEPDRVDIWSTTDRQNLVDDFASPGKFVLYPGDKSGGEFAASPEAVRRCTELFVRLEEEFEISLIDLSAGRSHAIDMALEATAQAGLRKTTARWMVFHRWTRQHIIAAHGLVFGDHGILRTGVAYGHKEDDLRDAVRFVRTATLDLDSPNLNLRDPQIAWLETCDQGLRAEAARKSLGSSTLLGHTPLDPVLQWREQLISKDDVFKKIANEETLAAFEDLARKLTEDRAWEGL
;
A
#
# COMPACT_ATOMS: atom_id res chain seq x y z
N MET A 1 -6.38 5.61 12.20
CA MET A 1 -5.65 4.31 12.06
C MET A 1 -4.51 4.45 11.06
N LEU A 2 -3.36 3.80 11.28
CA LEU A 2 -2.22 3.82 10.35
C LEU A 2 -2.09 2.48 9.60
N VAL A 3 -1.95 2.54 8.28
CA VAL A 3 -1.79 1.36 7.42
C VAL A 3 -0.56 1.55 6.53
N PHE A 4 0.48 0.76 6.77
CA PHE A 4 1.74 0.79 6.05
C PHE A 4 1.70 -0.16 4.86
N ALA A 5 1.91 0.35 3.66
CA ALA A 5 2.08 -0.42 2.44
C ALA A 5 3.57 -0.53 2.12
N THR A 6 4.09 -1.76 1.96
CA THR A 6 5.50 -1.98 1.61
C THR A 6 5.65 -3.20 0.71
N SER A 7 6.81 -3.32 0.06
CA SER A 7 7.19 -4.50 -0.73
C SER A 7 8.70 -4.60 -0.78
N ASP A 8 9.24 -5.81 -0.92
CA ASP A 8 10.70 -5.99 -1.02
C ASP A 8 11.24 -5.54 -2.39
N LYS A 9 10.38 -5.50 -3.41
CA LYS A 9 10.75 -5.21 -4.80
C LYS A 9 9.86 -4.15 -5.41
N GLY A 10 10.46 -3.29 -6.22
CA GLY A 10 9.75 -2.35 -7.08
C GLY A 10 8.89 -3.06 -8.12
N GLY A 11 7.88 -2.34 -8.64
CA GLY A 11 6.99 -2.87 -9.67
C GLY A 11 6.02 -3.95 -9.19
N THR A 12 5.86 -4.14 -7.88
CA THR A 12 4.88 -5.09 -7.31
C THR A 12 3.45 -4.60 -7.42
N GLY A 13 3.19 -3.38 -7.88
CA GLY A 13 1.84 -2.81 -7.88
C GLY A 13 1.36 -2.38 -6.49
N ARG A 14 2.28 -2.22 -5.52
CA ARG A 14 2.04 -1.68 -4.17
C ARG A 14 1.27 -0.36 -4.23
N SER A 15 1.92 0.69 -4.73
CA SER A 15 1.36 2.05 -4.79
C SER A 15 0.03 2.11 -5.53
N VAL A 16 -0.06 1.48 -6.70
CA VAL A 16 -1.31 1.44 -7.48
C VAL A 16 -2.44 0.76 -6.71
N THR A 17 -2.16 -0.35 -6.03
CA THR A 17 -3.18 -1.06 -5.24
C THR A 17 -3.57 -0.26 -4.00
N SER A 18 -2.61 0.27 -3.23
CA SER A 18 -2.90 1.06 -2.03
C SER A 18 -3.62 2.37 -2.37
N CYS A 19 -3.29 3.04 -3.47
CA CYS A 19 -4.02 4.22 -3.95
C CYS A 19 -5.49 3.88 -4.24
N ASN A 20 -5.73 2.77 -4.93
CA ASN A 20 -7.09 2.29 -5.20
C ASN A 20 -7.84 1.94 -3.92
N MET A 21 -7.19 1.31 -2.94
CA MET A 21 -7.80 1.03 -1.63
C MET A 21 -8.17 2.32 -0.88
N ALA A 22 -7.29 3.32 -0.90
CA ALA A 22 -7.54 4.63 -0.29
C ALA A 22 -8.74 5.32 -0.94
N TYR A 23 -8.78 5.32 -2.28
CA TYR A 23 -9.89 5.84 -3.07
C TYR A 23 -11.21 5.16 -2.73
N GLN A 24 -11.24 3.82 -2.67
CA GLN A 24 -12.47 3.09 -2.32
C GLN A 24 -12.94 3.43 -0.90
N ARG A 25 -12.03 3.56 0.07
CA ARG A 25 -12.40 3.97 1.44
C ARG A 25 -12.96 5.39 1.49
N ALA A 26 -12.34 6.32 0.80
CA ALA A 26 -12.82 7.69 0.75
C ALA A 26 -14.19 7.79 0.05
N LEU A 27 -14.38 7.05 -1.05
CA LEU A 27 -15.66 6.96 -1.76
C LEU A 27 -16.78 6.35 -0.89
N GLN A 28 -16.42 5.43 0.02
CA GLN A 28 -17.33 4.84 1.01
C GLN A 28 -17.64 5.75 2.21
N GLY A 29 -17.09 6.97 2.23
CA GLY A 29 -17.40 7.99 3.24
C GLY A 29 -16.38 8.15 4.36
N SER A 30 -15.29 7.38 4.37
CA SER A 30 -14.22 7.55 5.37
C SER A 30 -13.36 8.78 5.07
N ASP A 31 -12.90 9.47 6.12
CA ASP A 31 -11.84 10.47 6.00
C ASP A 31 -10.49 9.75 5.86
N VAL A 32 -9.88 9.86 4.67
CA VAL A 32 -8.66 9.13 4.30
C VAL A 32 -7.55 10.08 3.91
N CYS A 33 -6.33 9.78 4.36
CA CYS A 33 -5.12 10.36 3.77
C CYS A 33 -4.22 9.29 3.16
N TYR A 34 -3.59 9.63 2.04
CA TYR A 34 -2.51 8.87 1.43
C TYR A 34 -1.19 9.62 1.64
N VAL A 35 -0.18 8.93 2.13
CA VAL A 35 1.09 9.52 2.54
C VAL A 35 2.19 8.87 1.71
N ASP A 36 2.74 9.61 0.76
CA ASP A 36 3.74 9.10 -0.19
C ASP A 36 5.14 9.13 0.45
N PHE A 37 5.43 8.08 1.22
CA PHE A 37 6.71 7.81 1.89
C PHE A 37 7.68 7.02 0.98
N ASP A 38 7.39 6.91 -0.33
CA ASP A 38 8.37 6.36 -1.27
C ASP A 38 9.39 7.45 -1.57
N PHE A 39 10.44 7.46 -0.74
CA PHE A 39 11.47 8.47 -0.82
C PHE A 39 12.35 8.35 -2.08
N GLY A 40 12.35 7.18 -2.72
CA GLY A 40 13.09 6.95 -3.95
C GLY A 40 12.33 7.38 -5.20
N SER A 41 11.01 7.30 -5.17
CA SER A 41 10.17 7.53 -6.35
C SER A 41 8.73 7.84 -5.97
N PRO A 42 8.44 9.05 -5.43
CA PRO A 42 7.08 9.43 -5.07
C PRO A 42 6.24 9.60 -6.33
N THR A 43 5.28 8.69 -6.51
CA THR A 43 4.48 8.53 -7.74
C THR A 43 2.99 8.42 -7.46
N ALA A 44 2.55 8.61 -6.21
CA ALA A 44 1.14 8.56 -5.87
C ALA A 44 0.31 9.59 -6.64
N GLY A 45 0.88 10.78 -6.89
CA GLY A 45 0.25 11.83 -7.70
C GLY A 45 -0.07 11.39 -9.12
N ALA A 46 0.77 10.55 -9.73
CA ALA A 46 0.50 9.99 -11.06
C ALA A 46 -0.71 9.05 -11.05
N VAL A 47 -0.81 8.17 -10.05
CA VAL A 47 -1.94 7.24 -9.90
C VAL A 47 -3.26 7.98 -9.67
N PHE A 48 -3.21 9.04 -8.85
CA PHE A 48 -4.34 9.94 -8.59
C PHE A 48 -4.62 10.92 -9.74
N GLN A 49 -3.76 10.96 -10.77
CA GLN A 49 -3.84 11.89 -11.89
C GLN A 49 -3.92 13.34 -11.42
N VAL A 50 -3.02 13.72 -10.50
CA VAL A 50 -2.85 15.10 -10.06
C VAL A 50 -1.57 15.64 -10.70
N THR A 51 -1.71 16.38 -11.81
CA THR A 51 -0.58 16.82 -12.64
C THR A 51 0.49 17.59 -11.85
N ASP A 52 0.10 18.45 -10.92
CA ASP A 52 1.03 19.31 -10.17
C ASP A 52 2.00 18.53 -9.26
N VAL A 53 1.60 17.34 -8.80
CA VAL A 53 2.41 16.48 -7.91
C VAL A 53 2.61 15.08 -8.46
N GLU A 54 2.52 14.91 -9.79
CA GLU A 54 2.61 13.61 -10.49
C GLU A 54 3.83 12.78 -10.04
N ARG A 55 4.97 13.47 -9.85
CA ARG A 55 6.25 12.88 -9.43
C ARG A 55 6.72 13.47 -8.09
N GLY A 56 5.79 13.74 -7.18
CA GLY A 56 6.07 14.49 -5.96
C GLY A 56 6.05 16.00 -6.17
N THR A 57 6.05 16.74 -5.06
CA THR A 57 6.02 18.21 -5.06
C THR A 57 7.44 18.81 -5.17
N SER A 58 7.54 20.03 -5.73
CA SER A 58 8.82 20.74 -5.84
C SER A 58 9.29 21.36 -4.53
N ASP A 59 8.34 21.77 -3.69
CA ASP A 59 8.55 22.37 -2.38
C ASP A 59 7.55 21.75 -1.41
N GLY A 60 7.80 21.76 -0.11
CA GLY A 60 6.78 21.30 0.84
C GLY A 60 6.65 19.78 1.01
N GLY A 61 7.46 18.95 0.35
CA GLY A 61 7.31 17.49 0.42
C GLY A 61 7.68 16.86 1.77
N LEU A 62 7.26 15.60 1.95
CA LEU A 62 7.47 14.83 3.17
C LEU A 62 8.94 14.65 3.58
N HIS A 63 9.88 14.54 2.64
CA HIS A 63 11.30 14.46 2.97
C HIS A 63 11.80 15.78 3.54
N SER A 64 11.42 16.89 2.91
CA SER A 64 11.78 18.22 3.41
C SER A 64 11.25 18.40 4.83
N TYR A 65 10.03 17.93 5.12
CA TYR A 65 9.46 17.96 6.46
C TYR A 65 10.27 17.10 7.45
N LEU A 66 10.53 15.83 7.12
CA LEU A 66 11.22 14.90 8.00
C LEU A 66 12.68 15.29 8.26
N GLN A 67 13.33 15.96 7.30
CA GLN A 67 14.67 16.53 7.47
C GLN A 67 14.66 17.88 8.19
N GLY A 68 13.49 18.39 8.59
CA GLY A 68 13.34 19.66 9.29
C GLY A 68 13.61 20.89 8.44
N ARG A 69 13.61 20.77 7.11
CA ARG A 69 13.76 21.89 6.17
C ARG A 69 12.50 22.76 6.11
N ILE A 70 11.35 22.18 6.44
CA ILE A 70 10.06 22.85 6.54
C ILE A 70 9.33 22.40 7.81
N THR A 71 8.33 23.16 8.23
CA THR A 71 7.55 22.89 9.46
C THR A 71 6.26 22.12 9.20
N GLU A 72 5.69 22.23 8.00
CA GLU A 72 4.47 21.53 7.60
C GLU A 72 4.64 20.96 6.20
N PRO A 73 4.30 19.68 5.97
CA PRO A 73 4.27 19.13 4.63
C PRO A 73 3.04 19.62 3.86
N ASP A 74 3.18 19.67 2.54
CA ASP A 74 2.10 19.97 1.60
C ASP A 74 0.96 18.96 1.73
N ARG A 75 -0.24 19.44 1.39
CA ARG A 75 -1.48 18.69 1.43
C ARG A 75 -2.26 18.99 0.17
N VAL A 76 -2.69 17.93 -0.51
CA VAL A 76 -3.47 18.04 -1.74
C VAL A 76 -4.81 17.36 -1.53
N ASP A 77 -5.90 18.10 -1.65
CA ASP A 77 -7.24 17.52 -1.73
C ASP A 77 -7.40 16.85 -3.10
N ILE A 78 -7.52 15.52 -3.11
CA ILE A 78 -7.56 14.74 -4.34
C ILE A 78 -8.86 15.02 -5.10
N TRP A 79 -9.98 15.22 -4.40
CA TRP A 79 -11.28 15.42 -5.05
C TRP A 79 -11.34 16.70 -5.87
N SER A 80 -10.69 17.76 -5.40
CA SER A 80 -10.69 19.06 -6.08
C SER A 80 -9.59 19.22 -7.14
N THR A 81 -8.56 18.36 -7.10
CA THR A 81 -7.30 18.60 -7.84
C THR A 81 -7.00 17.53 -8.88
N THR A 82 -7.63 16.36 -8.79
CA THR A 82 -7.48 15.31 -9.81
C THR A 82 -8.00 15.76 -11.17
N ASP A 83 -7.24 15.47 -12.22
CA ASP A 83 -7.66 15.69 -13.62
C ASP A 83 -8.69 14.66 -14.08
N ARG A 84 -8.99 13.67 -13.24
CA ARG A 84 -9.86 12.56 -13.56
C ARG A 84 -11.33 12.89 -13.28
N GLN A 85 -12.11 12.94 -14.36
CA GLN A 85 -13.55 13.13 -14.28
C GLN A 85 -14.27 11.86 -13.79
N ASN A 86 -15.45 12.03 -13.20
CA ASN A 86 -16.36 10.95 -12.79
C ASN A 86 -15.72 9.96 -11.78
N LEU A 87 -14.87 10.47 -10.90
CA LEU A 87 -14.32 9.70 -9.77
C LEU A 87 -15.34 9.52 -8.63
N VAL A 88 -16.30 10.43 -8.51
CA VAL A 88 -17.35 10.39 -7.49
C VAL A 88 -18.68 10.18 -8.20
N ASP A 89 -19.43 9.16 -7.78
CA ASP A 89 -20.79 8.93 -8.27
C ASP A 89 -21.71 10.04 -7.74
N ASP A 90 -22.70 10.47 -8.53
CA ASP A 90 -23.64 11.55 -8.17
C ASP A 90 -24.40 11.34 -6.84
N PHE A 91 -24.49 10.09 -6.37
CA PHE A 91 -25.17 9.71 -5.13
C PHE A 91 -24.22 9.37 -3.98
N ALA A 92 -22.91 9.41 -4.21
CA ALA A 92 -21.94 9.14 -3.16
C ALA A 92 -21.82 10.35 -2.21
N SER A 93 -21.61 10.06 -0.94
CA SER A 93 -21.21 11.05 0.06
C SER A 93 -19.76 10.75 0.46
N PRO A 94 -18.77 11.11 -0.37
CA PRO A 94 -17.38 10.79 -0.10
C PRO A 94 -16.89 11.51 1.16
N GLY A 95 -15.99 10.88 1.90
CA GLY A 95 -15.23 11.52 2.97
C GLY A 95 -14.08 12.36 2.41
N LYS A 96 -13.25 12.91 3.30
CA LYS A 96 -12.02 13.61 2.88
C LYS A 96 -11.08 12.64 2.17
N PHE A 97 -10.39 13.12 1.13
CA PHE A 97 -9.34 12.35 0.49
C PHE A 97 -8.12 13.22 0.21
N VAL A 98 -7.08 13.09 1.04
CA VAL A 98 -5.92 13.98 1.02
C VAL A 98 -4.64 13.22 0.68
N LEU A 99 -3.86 13.74 -0.25
CA LEU A 99 -2.48 13.29 -0.51
C LEU A 99 -1.49 14.17 0.25
N TYR A 100 -0.56 13.54 0.95
CA TYR A 100 0.70 14.13 1.40
C TYR A 100 1.81 13.67 0.44
N PRO A 101 2.27 14.53 -0.49
CA PRO A 101 3.22 14.14 -1.51
C PRO A 101 4.65 14.02 -0.95
N GLY A 102 5.42 13.10 -1.52
CA GLY A 102 6.87 13.10 -1.39
C GLY A 102 7.52 14.23 -2.19
N ASP A 103 8.84 14.37 -2.08
CA ASP A 103 9.61 15.40 -2.78
C ASP A 103 10.07 14.88 -4.14
N LYS A 104 9.91 15.67 -5.20
CA LYS A 104 10.29 15.27 -6.56
C LYS A 104 11.76 14.93 -6.76
N SER A 105 12.63 15.59 -6.00
CA SER A 105 14.08 15.35 -5.96
C SER A 105 14.53 14.71 -4.65
N GLY A 106 13.58 14.14 -3.91
CA GLY A 106 13.83 13.37 -2.70
C GLY A 106 14.69 12.14 -2.97
N GLY A 107 15.28 11.64 -1.90
CA GLY A 107 16.02 10.39 -1.90
C GLY A 107 15.99 9.78 -0.51
N GLU A 108 16.24 8.48 -0.43
CA GLU A 108 16.39 7.78 0.84
C GLU A 108 17.41 8.50 1.75
N PHE A 109 17.06 8.67 3.01
CA PHE A 109 17.92 9.27 4.02
C PHE A 109 17.80 8.47 5.32
N ALA A 110 18.90 8.42 6.07
CA ALA A 110 18.93 7.66 7.32
C ALA A 110 17.96 8.25 8.35
N ALA A 111 17.32 7.37 9.13
CA ALA A 111 16.51 7.75 10.27
C ALA A 111 17.41 8.36 11.36
N SER A 112 17.39 9.69 11.47
CA SER A 112 17.97 10.40 12.61
C SER A 112 16.94 10.52 13.74
N PRO A 113 17.35 10.67 15.01
CA PRO A 113 16.41 10.84 16.12
C PRO A 113 15.42 11.99 15.91
N GLU A 114 15.86 13.08 15.27
CA GLU A 114 15.00 14.22 14.94
C GLU A 114 14.00 13.91 13.82
N ALA A 115 14.42 13.15 12.80
CA ALA A 115 13.51 12.69 11.74
C ALA A 115 12.45 11.73 12.30
N VAL A 116 12.84 10.82 13.19
CA VAL A 116 11.91 9.91 13.88
C VAL A 116 10.91 10.69 14.75
N ARG A 117 11.36 11.71 15.47
CA ARG A 117 10.49 12.60 16.25
C ARG A 117 9.43 13.26 15.35
N ARG A 118 9.86 13.85 14.22
CA ARG A 118 8.94 14.48 13.25
C ARG A 118 8.00 13.47 12.58
N CYS A 119 8.49 12.28 12.25
CA CYS A 119 7.67 11.18 11.75
C CYS A 119 6.58 10.80 12.76
N THR A 120 6.95 10.69 14.03
CA THR A 120 6.01 10.41 15.14
C THR A 120 4.96 11.52 15.25
N GLU A 121 5.37 12.78 15.22
CA GLU A 121 4.47 13.94 15.27
C GLU A 121 3.51 13.98 14.08
N LEU A 122 4.00 13.69 12.87
CA LEU A 122 3.16 13.55 11.70
C LEU A 122 2.13 12.44 11.89
N PHE A 123 2.57 11.23 12.26
CA PHE A 123 1.67 10.09 12.43
C PHE A 123 0.61 10.29 13.51
N VAL A 124 0.95 10.96 14.63
CA VAL A 124 -0.05 11.34 15.65
C VAL A 124 -1.11 12.26 15.05
N ARG A 125 -0.70 13.31 14.32
CA ARG A 125 -1.65 14.23 13.68
C ARG A 125 -2.54 13.54 12.65
N LEU A 126 -1.96 12.63 11.86
CA LEU A 126 -2.71 11.86 10.88
C LEU A 126 -3.75 10.95 11.55
N GLU A 127 -3.39 10.34 12.68
CA GLU A 127 -4.29 9.49 13.47
C GLU A 127 -5.45 10.28 14.09
N GLU A 128 -5.19 11.51 14.53
CA GLU A 128 -6.21 12.42 15.08
C GLU A 128 -7.14 12.98 14.01
N GLU A 129 -6.64 13.21 12.78
CA GLU A 129 -7.39 13.87 11.70
C GLU A 129 -8.16 12.90 10.79
N PHE A 130 -7.62 11.71 10.55
CA PHE A 130 -8.15 10.76 9.56
C PHE A 130 -8.52 9.42 10.18
N GLU A 131 -9.63 8.85 9.72
CA GLU A 131 -10.01 7.49 10.10
C GLU A 131 -8.96 6.49 9.61
N ILE A 132 -8.44 6.68 8.39
CA ILE A 132 -7.46 5.80 7.76
C ILE A 132 -6.35 6.64 7.12
N SER A 133 -5.11 6.37 7.52
CA SER A 133 -3.91 6.91 6.88
C SER A 133 -3.15 5.77 6.22
N LEU A 134 -3.05 5.78 4.89
CA LEU A 134 -2.27 4.82 4.10
C LEU A 134 -0.89 5.40 3.84
N ILE A 135 0.15 4.79 4.41
CA ILE A 135 1.54 5.20 4.31
C ILE A 135 2.24 4.29 3.30
N ASP A 136 2.59 4.83 2.14
CA ASP A 136 3.23 4.12 1.05
C ASP A 136 4.75 4.18 1.19
N LEU A 137 5.37 3.12 1.71
CA LEU A 137 6.80 3.08 2.02
C LEU A 137 7.61 2.63 0.82
N SER A 138 8.82 3.18 0.62
CA SER A 138 9.78 2.74 -0.42
C SER A 138 9.96 1.22 -0.47
N ALA A 139 10.25 0.70 -1.67
CA ALA A 139 10.50 -0.73 -1.86
C ALA A 139 11.85 -1.17 -1.29
N GLY A 140 11.93 -2.45 -0.91
CA GLY A 140 13.11 -3.05 -0.31
C GLY A 140 13.22 -2.75 1.18
N ARG A 141 14.40 -3.06 1.73
CA ARG A 141 14.76 -2.68 3.10
C ARG A 141 15.19 -1.22 3.07
N SER A 142 14.25 -0.33 3.35
CA SER A 142 14.42 1.12 3.25
C SER A 142 14.49 1.77 4.64
N HIS A 143 15.08 2.96 4.70
CA HIS A 143 15.08 3.74 5.93
C HIS A 143 13.67 4.23 6.29
N ALA A 144 12.76 4.31 5.30
CA ALA A 144 11.35 4.58 5.52
C ALA A 144 10.69 3.51 6.42
N ILE A 145 11.01 2.21 6.23
CA ILE A 145 10.49 1.13 7.09
C ILE A 145 11.04 1.26 8.51
N ASP A 146 12.35 1.47 8.66
CA ASP A 146 12.99 1.61 9.97
C ASP A 146 12.39 2.79 10.75
N MET A 147 12.24 3.94 10.08
CA MET A 147 11.65 5.15 10.67
C MET A 147 10.18 4.93 11.07
N ALA A 148 9.40 4.23 10.24
CA ALA A 148 8.01 3.93 10.55
C ALA A 148 7.88 2.97 11.74
N LEU A 149 8.74 1.94 11.82
CA LEU A 149 8.78 1.02 12.96
C LEU A 149 9.20 1.73 14.24
N GLU A 150 10.23 2.58 14.18
CA GLU A 150 10.70 3.33 15.34
C GLU A 150 9.66 4.36 15.82
N ALA A 151 9.00 5.07 14.89
CA ALA A 151 7.94 6.02 15.21
C ALA A 151 6.73 5.34 15.87
N THR A 152 6.27 4.22 15.31
CA THR A 152 5.12 3.48 15.87
C THR A 152 5.40 2.80 17.21
N ALA A 153 6.67 2.60 17.57
CA ALA A 153 7.05 2.11 18.89
C ALA A 153 6.98 3.21 19.99
N GLN A 154 6.93 4.49 19.61
CA GLN A 154 6.92 5.60 20.55
C GLN A 154 5.63 5.63 21.37
N ALA A 155 5.72 6.15 22.61
CA ALA A 155 4.61 6.16 23.56
C ALA A 155 3.32 6.80 23.02
N GLY A 156 3.44 7.83 22.16
CA GLY A 156 2.30 8.52 21.55
C GLY A 156 1.50 7.67 20.56
N LEU A 157 2.15 6.68 19.92
CA LEU A 157 1.53 5.83 18.89
C LEU A 157 1.37 4.38 19.32
N ARG A 158 1.88 3.99 20.49
CA ARG A 158 1.86 2.61 20.98
C ARG A 158 0.46 2.00 21.09
N LYS A 159 -0.58 2.83 21.24
CA LYS A 159 -1.99 2.40 21.29
C LYS A 159 -2.72 2.54 19.97
N THR A 160 -2.09 3.17 18.98
CA THR A 160 -2.65 3.36 17.65
C THR A 160 -2.65 2.02 16.92
N THR A 161 -3.77 1.69 16.28
CA THR A 161 -3.81 0.55 15.36
C THR A 161 -2.89 0.83 14.17
N ALA A 162 -1.80 0.07 14.10
CA ALA A 162 -0.82 0.08 13.01
C ALA A 162 -0.89 -1.26 12.27
N ARG A 163 -1.22 -1.24 10.99
CA ARG A 163 -1.38 -2.43 10.12
C ARG A 163 -0.35 -2.40 9.01
N TRP A 164 0.26 -3.55 8.68
CA TRP A 164 1.31 -3.66 7.69
C TRP A 164 0.88 -4.56 6.53
N MET A 165 0.76 -3.99 5.35
CA MET A 165 0.49 -4.69 4.10
C MET A 165 1.78 -4.90 3.31
N VAL A 166 2.09 -6.17 3.07
CA VAL A 166 3.29 -6.58 2.33
C VAL A 166 2.89 -7.08 0.95
N PHE A 167 3.18 -6.27 -0.06
CA PHE A 167 2.80 -6.53 -1.44
C PHE A 167 3.85 -7.37 -2.16
N HIS A 168 3.39 -8.32 -2.96
CA HIS A 168 4.28 -9.10 -3.82
C HIS A 168 3.54 -9.64 -5.05
N ARG A 169 4.25 -9.71 -6.19
CA ARG A 169 3.74 -10.42 -7.37
C ARG A 169 3.64 -11.92 -7.11
N TRP A 170 2.76 -12.60 -7.86
CA TRP A 170 2.62 -14.05 -7.78
C TRP A 170 3.71 -14.80 -8.56
N THR A 171 4.94 -14.70 -8.06
CA THR A 171 6.12 -15.38 -8.64
C THR A 171 7.06 -15.86 -7.54
N ARG A 172 7.87 -16.88 -7.84
CA ARG A 172 8.78 -17.49 -6.85
C ARG A 172 9.74 -16.47 -6.22
N GLN A 173 10.33 -15.62 -7.04
CA GLN A 173 11.32 -14.64 -6.59
C GLN A 173 10.70 -13.55 -5.70
N HIS A 174 9.40 -13.26 -5.87
CA HIS A 174 8.69 -12.27 -5.06
C HIS A 174 8.17 -12.87 -3.74
N ILE A 175 7.79 -14.16 -3.73
CA ILE A 175 7.45 -14.88 -2.48
C ILE A 175 8.65 -14.97 -1.55
N ILE A 176 9.83 -15.34 -2.07
CA ILE A 176 11.08 -15.41 -1.28
C ILE A 176 11.43 -14.04 -0.70
N ALA A 177 11.31 -13.00 -1.52
CA ALA A 177 11.59 -11.62 -1.19
C ALA A 177 10.66 -11.09 -0.08
N ALA A 178 9.34 -11.24 -0.23
CA ALA A 178 8.36 -10.83 0.78
C ALA A 178 8.55 -11.56 2.11
N HIS A 179 8.87 -12.86 2.08
CA HIS A 179 9.26 -13.59 3.29
C HIS A 179 10.51 -12.98 3.95
N GLY A 180 11.54 -12.67 3.16
CA GLY A 180 12.77 -12.06 3.67
C GLY A 180 12.59 -10.63 4.20
N LEU A 181 11.59 -9.90 3.72
CA LEU A 181 11.22 -8.58 4.22
C LEU A 181 10.51 -8.65 5.57
N VAL A 182 9.70 -9.68 5.83
CA VAL A 182 8.98 -9.81 7.12
C VAL A 182 9.81 -10.56 8.15
N PHE A 183 10.27 -11.76 7.79
CA PHE A 183 10.84 -12.75 8.71
C PHE A 183 12.38 -12.83 8.68
N GLY A 184 13.03 -12.11 7.78
CA GLY A 184 14.50 -12.11 7.67
C GLY A 184 15.20 -11.46 8.87
N ASP A 185 16.52 -11.60 8.94
CA ASP A 185 17.32 -11.06 10.07
C ASP A 185 17.22 -9.53 10.23
N HIS A 186 16.97 -8.83 9.13
CA HIS A 186 16.68 -7.38 9.07
C HIS A 186 15.27 -7.13 8.52
N GLY A 187 14.35 -8.06 8.79
CA GLY A 187 12.95 -7.93 8.39
C GLY A 187 12.12 -7.18 9.41
N ILE A 188 10.90 -6.81 9.03
CA ILE A 188 9.94 -6.03 9.81
C ILE A 188 9.82 -6.53 11.25
N LEU A 189 9.71 -7.86 11.46
CA LEU A 189 9.52 -8.40 12.81
C LEU A 189 10.75 -8.17 13.70
N ARG A 190 11.95 -8.52 13.20
CA ARG A 190 13.18 -8.37 13.99
C ARG A 190 13.52 -6.90 14.24
N THR A 191 13.39 -6.07 13.21
CA THR A 191 13.62 -4.63 13.32
C THR A 191 12.60 -3.99 14.28
N GLY A 192 11.31 -4.35 14.17
CA GLY A 192 10.28 -3.86 15.08
C GLY A 192 10.53 -4.24 16.54
N VAL A 193 10.92 -5.50 16.81
CA VAL A 193 11.32 -5.92 18.17
C VAL A 193 12.51 -5.12 18.68
N ALA A 194 13.50 -4.85 17.84
CA ALA A 194 14.65 -4.01 18.21
C ALA A 194 14.24 -2.58 18.60
N TYR A 195 13.16 -2.06 18.03
CA TYR A 195 12.56 -0.77 18.39
C TYR A 195 11.55 -0.83 19.56
N GLY A 196 11.24 -2.02 20.09
CA GLY A 196 10.40 -2.19 21.27
C GLY A 196 8.96 -2.66 21.01
N HIS A 197 8.64 -3.07 19.78
CA HIS A 197 7.39 -3.77 19.49
C HIS A 197 7.40 -5.17 20.12
N LYS A 198 6.22 -5.69 20.47
CA LYS A 198 6.10 -7.12 20.80
C LYS A 198 6.01 -7.90 19.49
N GLU A 199 6.74 -9.01 19.41
CA GLU A 199 6.80 -9.80 18.17
C GLU A 199 5.43 -10.31 17.75
N ASP A 200 4.64 -10.87 18.67
CA ASP A 200 3.32 -11.43 18.37
C ASP A 200 2.33 -10.35 17.91
N ASP A 201 2.26 -9.23 18.65
CA ASP A 201 1.41 -8.08 18.30
C ASP A 201 1.76 -7.56 16.88
N LEU A 202 3.05 -7.45 16.54
CA LEU A 202 3.51 -6.99 15.23
C LEU A 202 3.29 -8.04 14.13
N ARG A 203 3.47 -9.33 14.44
CA ARG A 203 3.21 -10.44 13.52
C ARG A 203 1.73 -10.48 13.13
N ASP A 204 0.83 -10.32 14.09
CA ASP A 204 -0.61 -10.27 13.85
C ASP A 204 -1.02 -9.02 13.07
N ALA A 205 -0.26 -7.93 13.21
CA ALA A 205 -0.46 -6.71 12.43
C ALA A 205 0.04 -6.79 10.97
N VAL A 206 0.68 -7.89 10.52
CA VAL A 206 1.20 -8.03 9.16
C VAL A 206 0.29 -8.92 8.31
N ARG A 207 -0.07 -8.45 7.11
CA ARG A 207 -0.77 -9.26 6.10
C ARG A 207 -0.16 -9.07 4.71
N PHE A 208 -0.25 -10.11 3.88
CA PHE A 208 0.25 -10.10 2.51
C PHE A 208 -0.85 -9.72 1.52
N VAL A 209 -0.47 -9.01 0.46
CA VAL A 209 -1.33 -8.75 -0.69
C VAL A 209 -0.63 -9.26 -1.94
N ARG A 210 -1.29 -10.16 -2.67
CA ARG A 210 -0.78 -10.70 -3.93
C ARG A 210 -1.26 -9.84 -5.08
N THR A 211 -0.37 -9.46 -5.97
CA THR A 211 -0.75 -8.60 -7.10
C THR A 211 -0.52 -9.27 -8.43
N ALA A 212 -1.28 -8.82 -9.43
CA ALA A 212 -1.24 -9.31 -10.80
C ALA A 212 -1.40 -10.84 -10.87
N THR A 213 -2.34 -11.39 -10.11
CA THR A 213 -2.66 -12.83 -10.17
C THR A 213 -3.42 -13.13 -11.47
N LEU A 214 -3.03 -14.20 -12.16
CA LEU A 214 -3.80 -14.72 -13.29
C LEU A 214 -4.93 -15.61 -12.75
N ASP A 215 -6.14 -15.38 -13.23
CA ASP A 215 -7.25 -16.32 -13.08
C ASP A 215 -7.21 -17.32 -14.24
N LEU A 216 -6.70 -18.52 -14.01
CA LEU A 216 -6.52 -19.54 -15.06
C LEU A 216 -7.85 -20.06 -15.63
N ASP A 217 -8.96 -19.85 -14.92
CA ASP A 217 -10.29 -20.27 -15.36
C ASP A 217 -10.99 -19.17 -16.20
N SER A 218 -10.35 -18.00 -16.35
CA SER A 218 -10.96 -16.89 -17.09
C SER A 218 -11.12 -17.23 -18.58
N PRO A 219 -12.32 -17.07 -19.16
CA PRO A 219 -12.56 -17.34 -20.58
C PRO A 219 -11.78 -16.40 -21.51
N ASN A 220 -11.22 -15.32 -20.98
CA ASN A 220 -10.46 -14.32 -21.73
C ASN A 220 -8.96 -14.67 -21.85
N LEU A 221 -8.48 -15.75 -21.21
CA LEU A 221 -7.12 -16.23 -21.39
C LEU A 221 -6.99 -17.01 -22.69
N ASN A 222 -6.44 -16.34 -23.70
CA ASN A 222 -6.06 -16.95 -24.98
C ASN A 222 -4.78 -17.79 -24.85
N LEU A 223 -4.84 -18.87 -24.05
CA LEU A 223 -3.75 -19.82 -23.85
C LEU A 223 -4.08 -21.18 -24.45
N ARG A 224 -3.06 -21.92 -24.89
CA ARG A 224 -3.21 -23.32 -25.33
C ARG A 224 -3.31 -24.24 -24.12
N ASP A 225 -4.01 -25.36 -24.22
CA ASP A 225 -4.15 -26.33 -23.12
C ASP A 225 -2.83 -26.73 -22.44
N PRO A 226 -1.71 -26.98 -23.16
CA PRO A 226 -0.44 -27.29 -22.51
C PRO A 226 0.13 -26.12 -21.68
N GLN A 227 -0.18 -24.87 -22.06
CA GLN A 227 0.22 -23.68 -21.29
C GLN A 227 -0.63 -23.55 -20.03
N ILE A 228 -1.92 -23.85 -20.09
CA ILE A 228 -2.82 -23.85 -18.92
C ILE A 228 -2.32 -24.89 -17.91
N ALA A 229 -2.13 -26.15 -18.32
CA ALA A 229 -1.64 -27.22 -17.44
C ALA A 229 -0.26 -26.90 -16.82
N TRP A 230 0.62 -26.26 -17.58
CA TRP A 230 1.91 -25.79 -17.06
C TRP A 230 1.75 -24.67 -16.02
N LEU A 231 0.88 -23.69 -16.27
CA LEU A 231 0.60 -22.61 -15.31
C LEU A 231 -0.07 -23.11 -14.04
N GLU A 232 -0.97 -24.08 -14.11
CA GLU A 232 -1.57 -24.74 -12.95
C GLU A 232 -0.49 -25.41 -12.08
N THR A 233 0.45 -26.11 -12.72
CA THR A 233 1.59 -26.73 -12.03
C THR A 233 2.47 -25.66 -11.36
N CYS A 234 2.72 -24.54 -12.05
CA CYS A 234 3.44 -23.41 -11.47
C CYS A 234 2.69 -22.81 -10.27
N ASP A 235 1.39 -22.57 -10.38
CA ASP A 235 0.56 -22.01 -9.31
C ASP A 235 0.55 -22.91 -8.07
N GLN A 236 0.39 -24.22 -8.24
CA GLN A 236 0.49 -25.20 -7.15
C GLN A 236 1.87 -25.13 -6.46
N GLY A 237 2.95 -25.05 -7.24
CA GLY A 237 4.30 -24.88 -6.71
C GLY A 237 4.48 -23.57 -5.92
N LEU A 238 3.89 -22.47 -6.39
CA LEU A 238 3.92 -21.18 -5.71
C LEU A 238 3.11 -21.19 -4.41
N ARG A 239 1.94 -21.82 -4.39
CA ARG A 239 1.15 -22.02 -3.16
C ARG A 239 1.92 -22.82 -2.11
N ALA A 240 2.60 -23.90 -2.53
CA ALA A 240 3.43 -24.70 -1.63
C ALA A 240 4.66 -23.94 -1.12
N GLU A 241 5.30 -23.11 -1.94
CA GLU A 241 6.39 -22.22 -1.52
C GLU A 241 5.90 -21.16 -0.52
N ALA A 242 4.76 -20.51 -0.80
CA ALA A 242 4.17 -19.51 0.07
C ALA A 242 3.79 -20.09 1.43
N ALA A 243 3.17 -21.27 1.46
CA ALA A 243 2.82 -21.97 2.69
C ALA A 243 4.05 -22.28 3.55
N ARG A 244 5.13 -22.82 2.95
CA ARG A 244 6.40 -23.08 3.66
C ARG A 244 7.08 -21.82 4.21
N LYS A 245 6.73 -20.66 3.67
CA LYS A 245 7.31 -19.36 4.03
C LYS A 245 6.38 -18.50 4.90
N SER A 246 5.28 -19.06 5.40
CA SER A 246 4.31 -18.33 6.21
C SER A 246 3.65 -17.15 5.45
N LEU A 247 3.51 -17.29 4.12
CA LEU A 247 2.75 -16.42 3.22
C LEU A 247 1.45 -17.11 2.73
N GLY A 248 0.97 -18.06 3.55
CA GLY A 248 -0.21 -18.87 3.28
C GLY A 248 -1.51 -18.09 3.39
N SER A 249 -2.63 -18.80 3.29
CA SER A 249 -3.98 -18.22 3.35
C SER A 249 -4.28 -17.51 4.66
N SER A 250 -3.75 -17.98 5.81
CA SER A 250 -3.98 -17.36 7.12
C SER A 250 -3.38 -15.96 7.26
N THR A 251 -2.38 -15.64 6.45
CA THR A 251 -1.67 -14.34 6.46
C THR A 251 -2.01 -13.48 5.24
N LEU A 252 -2.89 -13.96 4.36
CA LEU A 252 -3.25 -13.30 3.12
C LEU A 252 -4.45 -12.37 3.34
N LEU A 253 -4.27 -11.07 3.11
CA LEU A 253 -5.39 -10.10 3.14
C LEU A 253 -6.29 -10.29 1.91
N GLY A 254 -5.66 -10.46 0.74
CA GLY A 254 -6.35 -10.63 -0.52
C GLY A 254 -5.39 -10.63 -1.70
N HIS A 255 -5.95 -10.51 -2.89
CA HIS A 255 -5.18 -10.43 -4.12
C HIS A 255 -5.84 -9.48 -5.13
N THR A 256 -5.04 -8.94 -6.04
CA THR A 256 -5.53 -8.16 -7.18
C THR A 256 -5.23 -8.90 -8.48
N PRO A 257 -6.23 -9.05 -9.37
CA PRO A 257 -6.03 -9.74 -10.63
C PRO A 257 -5.12 -8.95 -11.57
N LEU A 258 -4.62 -9.63 -12.60
CA LEU A 258 -4.00 -8.96 -13.74
C LEU A 258 -5.07 -8.16 -14.50
N ASP A 259 -4.87 -6.85 -14.61
CA ASP A 259 -5.80 -5.94 -15.26
C ASP A 259 -5.07 -5.06 -16.29
N PRO A 260 -5.61 -4.88 -17.51
CA PRO A 260 -4.97 -4.08 -18.55
C PRO A 260 -4.79 -2.61 -18.14
N VAL A 261 -5.75 -2.01 -17.44
CA VAL A 261 -5.64 -0.62 -16.99
C VAL A 261 -4.46 -0.46 -16.03
N LEU A 262 -4.30 -1.40 -15.10
CA LEU A 262 -3.19 -1.38 -14.15
C LEU A 262 -1.84 -1.63 -14.83
N GLN A 263 -1.79 -2.43 -15.89
CA GLN A 263 -0.54 -2.70 -16.63
C GLN A 263 -0.06 -1.51 -17.47
N TRP A 264 -0.99 -0.71 -18.01
CA TRP A 264 -0.66 0.33 -18.99
C TRP A 264 -0.79 1.76 -18.48
N ARG A 265 -1.67 2.00 -17.52
CA ARG A 265 -2.00 3.36 -17.05
C ARG A 265 -1.80 3.57 -15.56
N GLU A 266 -1.65 2.51 -14.77
CA GLU A 266 -1.37 2.62 -13.33
C GLU A 266 -2.25 3.67 -12.63
N GLN A 267 -3.56 3.59 -12.84
CA GLN A 267 -4.53 4.61 -12.40
C GLN A 267 -5.51 4.06 -11.35
N LEU A 268 -6.29 4.97 -10.75
CA LEU A 268 -7.52 4.60 -10.07
C LEU A 268 -8.48 3.85 -11.02
N ILE A 269 -9.25 2.90 -10.48
CA ILE A 269 -10.33 2.20 -11.17
C ILE A 269 -11.66 2.63 -10.55
N SER A 270 -12.52 3.23 -11.36
CA SER A 270 -13.88 3.65 -10.97
C SER A 270 -14.94 2.73 -11.57
N LYS A 271 -16.17 2.84 -11.08
CA LYS A 271 -17.32 2.13 -11.65
C LYS A 271 -17.56 2.49 -13.12
N ASP A 272 -17.25 3.72 -13.52
CA ASP A 272 -17.36 4.16 -14.92
C ASP A 272 -16.38 3.41 -15.84
N ASP A 273 -15.15 3.11 -15.40
CA ASP A 273 -14.23 2.28 -16.20
C ASP A 273 -14.80 0.87 -16.40
N VAL A 274 -15.36 0.28 -15.34
CA VAL A 274 -15.95 -1.07 -15.39
C VAL A 274 -17.19 -1.08 -16.27
N PHE A 275 -18.07 -0.07 -16.11
CA PHE A 275 -19.26 0.09 -16.94
C PHE A 275 -18.92 0.23 -18.43
N LYS A 276 -17.84 0.97 -18.74
CA LYS A 276 -17.30 1.12 -20.10
C LYS A 276 -16.48 -0.08 -20.58
N LYS A 277 -16.31 -1.11 -19.74
CA LYS A 277 -15.50 -2.32 -20.02
C LYS A 277 -14.03 -2.01 -20.32
N ILE A 278 -13.52 -0.94 -19.71
CA ILE A 278 -12.11 -0.55 -19.78
C ILE A 278 -11.32 -1.31 -18.71
N ALA A 279 -11.84 -1.37 -17.48
CA ALA A 279 -11.31 -2.17 -16.38
C ALA A 279 -12.17 -3.42 -16.14
N ASN A 280 -11.58 -4.46 -15.54
CA ASN A 280 -12.32 -5.66 -15.18
C ASN A 280 -13.13 -5.43 -13.90
N GLU A 281 -14.32 -6.03 -13.83
CA GLU A 281 -15.20 -5.95 -12.66
C GLU A 281 -14.55 -6.62 -11.44
N GLU A 282 -13.85 -7.73 -11.65
CA GLU A 282 -13.12 -8.47 -10.62
C GLU A 282 -12.01 -7.63 -9.99
N THR A 283 -11.40 -6.71 -10.75
CA THR A 283 -10.36 -5.81 -10.23
C THR A 283 -10.94 -4.78 -9.29
N LEU A 284 -12.08 -4.18 -9.65
CA LEU A 284 -12.79 -3.24 -8.77
C LEU A 284 -13.26 -3.96 -7.50
N ALA A 285 -13.88 -5.13 -7.64
CA ALA A 285 -14.33 -5.94 -6.50
C ALA A 285 -13.16 -6.32 -5.57
N ALA A 286 -11.99 -6.65 -6.12
CA ALA A 286 -10.79 -6.91 -5.33
C ALA A 286 -10.32 -5.68 -4.54
N PHE A 287 -10.37 -4.49 -5.13
CA PHE A 287 -10.03 -3.26 -4.42
C PHE A 287 -11.05 -2.90 -3.34
N GLU A 288 -12.35 -3.07 -3.59
CA GLU A 288 -13.40 -2.87 -2.60
C GLU A 288 -13.26 -3.85 -1.43
N ASP A 289 -12.96 -5.13 -1.70
CA ASP A 289 -12.73 -6.15 -0.69
C ASP A 289 -11.49 -5.85 0.17
N LEU A 290 -10.37 -5.51 -0.46
CA LEU A 290 -9.14 -5.12 0.25
C LEU A 290 -9.35 -3.87 1.09
N ALA A 291 -10.02 -2.84 0.55
CA ALA A 291 -10.35 -1.61 1.25
C ALA A 291 -11.21 -1.91 2.49
N ARG A 292 -12.28 -2.69 2.34
CA ARG A 292 -13.13 -3.12 3.45
C ARG A 292 -12.32 -3.81 4.55
N LYS A 293 -11.49 -4.79 4.18
CA LYS A 293 -10.63 -5.54 5.11
C LYS A 293 -9.61 -4.69 5.85
N LEU A 294 -9.28 -3.48 5.39
CA LEU A 294 -8.42 -2.55 6.14
C LEU A 294 -8.95 -2.20 7.52
N THR A 295 -10.27 -2.30 7.73
CA THR A 295 -10.92 -1.92 9.00
C THR A 295 -11.56 -3.11 9.73
N GLU A 296 -11.57 -4.30 9.13
CA GLU A 296 -12.17 -5.49 9.73
C GLU A 296 -11.18 -6.26 10.59
N ASP A 297 -11.31 -6.17 11.91
CA ASP A 297 -10.38 -6.83 12.85
C ASP A 297 -10.20 -8.33 12.58
N ARG A 298 -11.27 -9.03 12.18
CA ARG A 298 -11.23 -10.44 11.78
C ARG A 298 -10.26 -10.75 10.62
N ALA A 299 -10.01 -9.79 9.73
CA ALA A 299 -9.03 -9.97 8.65
C ALA A 299 -7.58 -9.89 9.17
N TRP A 300 -7.38 -9.36 10.37
CA TRP A 300 -6.10 -9.11 11.04
C TRP A 300 -5.88 -9.95 12.31
N GLU A 301 -6.87 -10.75 12.72
CA GLU A 301 -6.69 -11.79 13.74
C GLU A 301 -5.91 -12.97 13.14
N GLY A 302 -4.81 -13.37 13.79
CA GLY A 302 -4.14 -14.64 13.52
C GLY A 302 -4.94 -15.80 14.10
N LEU A 303 -4.91 -16.97 13.46
CA LEU A 303 -5.41 -18.23 14.06
C LEU A 303 -4.37 -18.83 15.01
#